data_AF-A0A293L6Y4-F1
#
_entry.id   AF-A0A293L6Y4-F1
#
_cell.length_a   1.000
_cell.length_b   1.000
_cell.length_c   1.000
_cell.angle_alpha   90.00
_cell.angle_beta   90.00
_cell.angle_gamma   90.00
#
_symmetry.space_group_name_H-M   'P 1'
#
loop_
_entity.id
_entity.type
_entity.pdbx_description
1 polymer ?
#
loop_
_entity_poly.entity_id
_entity_poly.type
_entity_poly.pdbx_seq_one_letter_code
_entity_poly.pdbx_strand_id
1 'polypeptide(L)'
;MAEEISIGSKALLSAASLLFGISSWVSINGLWVELPLLVPLLPEGWNLGAIIVIVIQVANLGPLAYTLAHARIKVFIQYEFVFSYYSSFHLFMCSALYMYYTTTFYQ
;
A
#
# COMPACT_ATOMS: atom_id res chain seq x y z
N MET A 1 -23.59 -12.95 22.92
CA MET A 1 -23.22 -11.52 23.04
C MET A 1 -21.74 -11.28 22.76
N ALA A 2 -20.80 -11.91 23.48
CA ALA A 2 -19.35 -11.75 23.19
C ALA A 2 -18.93 -12.26 21.79
N GLU A 3 -19.55 -13.33 21.31
CA GLU A 3 -19.24 -13.93 20.00
C GLU A 3 -19.74 -13.06 18.82
N GLU A 4 -20.94 -12.46 18.91
CA GLU A 4 -21.44 -11.50 17.91
C GLU A 4 -20.59 -10.23 17.82
N ILE A 5 -20.14 -9.69 18.97
CA ILE A 5 -19.24 -8.53 19.01
C ILE A 5 -17.90 -8.87 18.33
N SER A 6 -17.39 -10.09 18.54
CA SER A 6 -16.17 -10.57 17.88
C SER A 6 -16.33 -10.70 16.36
N ILE A 7 -17.46 -11.25 15.90
CA ILE A 7 -17.77 -11.40 14.47
C ILE A 7 -17.89 -10.03 13.78
N GLY A 8 -18.58 -9.08 14.42
CA GLY A 8 -18.74 -7.71 13.89
C GLY A 8 -17.40 -6.99 13.68
N SER A 9 -16.46 -7.14 14.63
CA SER A 9 -15.14 -6.52 14.52
C SER A 9 -14.28 -7.13 13.41
N LYS A 10 -14.30 -8.46 13.25
CA LYS A 10 -13.59 -9.17 12.16
C LYS A 10 -14.11 -8.78 10.77
N ALA A 11 -15.42 -8.62 10.65
CA ALA A 11 -16.06 -8.17 9.40
C ALA A 11 -15.63 -6.74 9.04
N LEU A 12 -15.61 -5.83 10.02
CA LEU A 12 -15.16 -4.45 9.81
C LEU A 12 -13.69 -4.39 9.36
N LEU A 13 -12.80 -5.13 10.03
CA LEU A 13 -11.38 -5.21 9.67
C LEU A 13 -11.18 -5.73 8.23
N SER A 14 -11.94 -6.77 7.86
CA SER A 14 -11.91 -7.34 6.51
C SER A 14 -12.38 -6.33 5.46
N ALA A 15 -13.51 -5.65 5.72
CA ALA A 15 -14.04 -4.63 4.82
C ALA A 15 -13.07 -3.44 4.66
N ALA A 16 -12.48 -2.96 5.76
CA ALA A 16 -11.48 -1.89 5.73
C ALA A 16 -10.24 -2.29 4.91
N SER A 17 -9.76 -3.54 5.06
CA SER A 17 -8.62 -4.04 4.29
C SER A 17 -8.92 -4.15 2.79
N LEU A 18 -10.14 -4.58 2.43
CA LEU A 18 -10.56 -4.67 1.04
C LEU A 18 -10.65 -3.28 0.40
N LEU A 19 -11.30 -2.33 1.07
CA LEU A 19 -11.42 -0.95 0.60
C LEU A 19 -10.06 -0.27 0.47
N PHE A 20 -9.14 -0.51 1.41
CA PHE A 20 -7.76 -0.01 1.34
C PHE A 20 -6.97 -0.61 0.17
N GLY A 21 -7.14 -1.91 -0.08
CA GLY A 21 -6.54 -2.56 -1.25
C GLY A 21 -7.07 -1.98 -2.56
N ILE A 22 -8.39 -1.79 -2.65
CA ILE A 22 -9.05 -1.20 -3.83
C ILE A 22 -8.59 0.25 -4.05
N SER A 23 -8.52 1.08 -3.01
CA SER A 23 -8.09 2.48 -3.14
C SER A 23 -6.65 2.56 -3.66
N SER A 24 -5.75 1.73 -3.13
CA SER A 24 -4.36 1.64 -3.59
C SER A 24 -4.27 1.23 -5.06
N TRP A 25 -5.08 0.25 -5.48
CA TRP A 25 -5.09 -0.22 -6.87
C TRP A 25 -5.67 0.82 -7.83
N VAL A 26 -6.75 1.50 -7.45
CA VAL A 26 -7.34 2.58 -8.26
C VAL A 26 -6.33 3.70 -8.49
N SER A 27 -5.58 4.10 -7.46
CA SER A 27 -4.53 5.13 -7.59
C SER A 27 -3.44 4.74 -8.60
N ILE A 28 -2.98 3.49 -8.57
CA ILE A 28 -1.98 3.00 -9.53
C ILE A 28 -2.53 3.01 -10.95
N ASN A 29 -3.77 2.58 -11.15
CA ASN A 29 -4.40 2.64 -12.48
C ASN A 29 -4.58 4.08 -12.97
N GLY A 30 -4.94 5.01 -12.08
CA GLY A 30 -4.98 6.45 -12.38
C GLY A 30 -3.63 6.97 -12.89
N LEU A 31 -2.54 6.64 -12.19
CA LEU A 31 -1.19 6.98 -12.63
C LEU A 31 -0.85 6.41 -14.02
N TRP A 32 -1.26 5.17 -14.33
CA TRP A 32 -1.04 4.58 -15.66
C TRP A 32 -1.84 5.25 -16.78
N VAL A 33 -3.03 5.75 -16.49
CA VAL A 33 -3.83 6.52 -17.45
C VAL A 33 -3.20 7.88 -17.73
N GLU A 34 -2.63 8.51 -16.70
CA GLU A 34 -1.98 9.83 -16.81
C GLU A 34 -0.55 9.77 -17.34
N LEU A 35 0.15 8.63 -17.17
CA LEU A 35 1.55 8.47 -17.55
C LEU A 35 1.84 8.88 -19.01
N PRO A 36 1.07 8.47 -20.05
CA PRO A 36 1.33 8.87 -21.43
C PRO A 36 1.22 10.38 -21.66
N LEU A 37 0.42 11.09 -20.86
CA LEU A 37 0.29 12.55 -20.92
C LEU A 37 1.49 13.25 -20.25
N LEU A 38 2.08 12.61 -19.23
CA LEU A 38 3.23 13.12 -18.48
C LEU A 38 4.58 12.86 -19.18
N VAL A 39 4.71 11.72 -19.86
CA VAL A 39 5.93 11.31 -20.59
C VAL A 39 6.53 12.40 -21.51
N PRO A 40 5.76 13.15 -22.32
CA PRO A 40 6.33 14.20 -23.17
C PRO A 40 6.70 15.49 -22.42
N LEU A 41 6.20 15.69 -21.20
CA LEU A 41 6.40 16.90 -20.40
C LEU A 41 7.60 16.76 -19.45
N LEU A 42 7.87 15.55 -18.98
CA LEU A 42 8.89 15.25 -17.98
C LEU A 42 10.20 14.82 -18.64
N PRO A 43 11.36 15.32 -18.16
CA PRO A 43 12.67 14.96 -18.71
C PRO A 43 13.03 13.48 -18.54
N GLU A 44 12.36 12.76 -17.63
CA GLU A 44 12.54 11.32 -17.41
C GLU A 44 11.84 10.45 -18.47
N GLY A 45 10.84 10.99 -19.19
CA GLY A 45 10.10 10.25 -20.23
C GLY A 45 9.54 8.91 -19.75
N TRP A 46 9.73 7.85 -20.53
CA TRP A 46 9.26 6.50 -20.20
C TRP A 46 9.97 5.84 -19.01
N ASN A 47 11.08 6.42 -18.53
CA ASN A 47 11.75 5.92 -17.33
C ASN A 47 10.84 6.00 -16.10
N LEU A 48 9.91 6.97 -16.05
CA LEU A 48 8.85 7.04 -15.04
C LEU A 48 7.99 5.77 -15.01
N GLY A 49 7.58 5.28 -16.18
CA GLY A 49 6.83 4.03 -16.29
C GLY A 49 7.61 2.83 -15.76
N ALA A 50 8.90 2.74 -16.12
CA ALA A 50 9.78 1.68 -15.62
C ALA A 50 9.92 1.72 -14.08
N ILE A 51 10.04 2.91 -13.50
CA ILE A 51 10.08 3.11 -12.04
C ILE A 51 8.77 2.63 -11.39
N ILE A 52 7.61 3.01 -11.96
CA ILE A 52 6.29 2.58 -11.46
C ILE A 52 6.19 1.04 -11.47
N VAL A 53 6.60 0.38 -12.56
CA VAL A 53 6.59 -1.09 -12.63
C VAL A 53 7.47 -1.69 -11.55
N ILE A 54 8.70 -1.21 -11.35
CA ILE A 54 9.61 -1.75 -10.34
C ILE A 54 9.01 -1.61 -8.94
N VAL A 55 8.43 -0.45 -8.61
CA VAL A 55 7.78 -0.21 -7.32
C VAL A 55 6.59 -1.17 -7.11
N ILE A 56 5.76 -1.41 -8.13
CA ILE A 56 4.66 -2.38 -8.07
C ILE A 56 5.18 -3.79 -7.81
N GLN A 57 6.25 -4.20 -8.50
CA GLN A 57 6.84 -5.52 -8.31
C GLN A 57 7.41 -5.70 -6.90
N VAL A 58 8.04 -4.65 -6.34
CA VAL A 58 8.50 -4.65 -4.95
C VAL A 58 7.32 -4.70 -3.98
N ALA A 59 6.21 -3.99 -4.25
CA ALA A 59 5.01 -4.05 -3.41
C ALA A 59 4.40 -5.46 -3.36
N ASN A 60 4.45 -6.21 -4.46
CA ASN A 60 4.01 -7.60 -4.52
C ASN A 60 4.87 -8.57 -3.69
N LEU A 61 6.09 -8.18 -3.28
CA LEU A 61 6.92 -8.98 -2.38
C LEU A 61 6.29 -9.10 -0.99
N GLY A 62 5.48 -8.14 -0.55
CA GLY A 62 4.79 -8.19 0.75
C GLY A 62 3.83 -9.37 0.88
N PRO A 63 2.78 -9.46 0.03
CA PRO A 63 1.86 -10.60 -0.01
C PRO A 63 2.57 -11.93 -0.30
N LEU A 64 3.59 -11.93 -1.16
CA LEU A 64 4.37 -13.13 -1.46
C LEU A 64 5.14 -13.62 -0.22
N ALA A 65 5.82 -12.73 0.49
CA ALA A 65 6.52 -13.05 1.73
C ALA A 65 5.55 -13.54 2.81
N TYR A 66 4.38 -12.91 2.95
CA TYR A 66 3.33 -13.37 3.87
C TYR A 66 2.84 -14.79 3.53
N THR A 67 2.57 -15.05 2.25
CA THR A 67 2.10 -16.36 1.78
C THR A 67 3.16 -17.44 1.98
N LEU A 68 4.42 -17.14 1.66
CA LEU A 68 5.56 -18.05 1.85
C LEU A 68 5.82 -18.34 3.33
N ALA A 69 5.77 -17.30 4.17
CA ALA A 69 5.92 -17.46 5.62
C ALA A 69 4.84 -18.37 6.18
N HIS A 70 3.57 -18.12 5.84
CA HIS A 70 2.43 -18.94 6.27
C HIS A 70 2.49 -20.39 5.74
N ALA A 71 3.00 -20.58 4.52
CA ALA A 71 3.12 -21.90 3.90
C ALA A 71 4.27 -22.75 4.49
N ARG A 72 5.39 -22.14 4.86
CA ARG A 72 6.60 -22.85 5.33
C ARG A 72 6.73 -22.94 6.85
N ILE A 73 6.18 -21.96 7.55
CA ILE A 73 6.26 -21.85 9.00
C ILE A 73 4.80 -21.63 9.42
N LYS A 74 4.22 -22.50 10.26
CA LYS A 74 2.90 -22.25 10.88
C LYS A 74 3.05 -21.07 11.86
N VAL A 75 3.30 -19.88 11.35
CA VAL A 75 3.32 -18.66 12.14
C VAL A 75 1.86 -18.28 12.33
N PHE A 76 1.42 -18.19 13.59
CA PHE A 76 0.15 -17.60 13.96
C PHE A 76 0.21 -16.08 13.74
N ILE A 77 0.38 -15.65 12.49
CA ILE A 77 0.24 -14.24 12.16
C ILE A 77 -1.26 -13.96 12.10
N GLN A 78 -1.78 -13.26 13.11
CA GLN A 78 -3.13 -12.72 13.05
C GLN A 78 -3.15 -11.59 12.03
N TYR A 79 -4.21 -11.54 11.21
CA TYR A 79 -4.45 -10.52 10.19
C TYR A 79 -4.38 -9.08 10.77
N GLU A 80 -4.69 -8.94 12.07
CA GLU A 80 -4.58 -7.69 12.83
C GLU A 80 -3.15 -7.14 12.90
N PHE A 81 -2.14 -7.99 13.12
CA PHE A 81 -0.74 -7.54 13.21
C PHE A 81 -0.19 -7.11 11.85
N VAL A 82 -0.57 -7.82 10.78
CA VAL A 82 -0.14 -7.51 9.41
C VAL A 82 -0.74 -6.18 8.98
N PHE A 83 -2.04 -6.01 9.17
CA PHE A 83 -2.73 -4.77 8.83
C PHE A 83 -2.21 -3.59 9.64
N SER A 84 -1.99 -3.77 10.95
CA SER A 84 -1.41 -2.72 11.79
C SER A 84 -0.02 -2.33 11.34
N TYR A 85 0.84 -3.30 10.98
CA TYR A 85 2.18 -3.02 10.50
C TYR A 85 2.17 -2.22 9.18
N TYR A 86 1.36 -2.65 8.20
CA TYR A 86 1.24 -1.95 6.92
C TYR A 86 0.67 -0.53 7.09
N SER A 87 -0.36 -0.36 7.92
CA SER A 87 -0.96 0.95 8.20
C SER A 87 0.04 1.90 8.89
N SER A 88 0.78 1.43 9.90
CA SER A 88 1.79 2.24 10.58
C SER A 88 2.94 2.64 9.65
N PHE A 89 3.41 1.73 8.79
CA PHE A 89 4.43 2.06 7.79
C PHE A 89 3.94 3.13 6.82
N HIS A 90 2.68 3.03 6.37
CA HIS A 90 2.08 4.01 5.46
C HIS A 90 1.93 5.39 6.11
N LEU A 91 1.48 5.45 7.37
CA LEU A 91 1.37 6.71 8.13
C LEU A 91 2.73 7.35 8.40
N PHE A 92 3.76 6.54 8.70
CA PHE A 92 5.12 7.02 8.87
C PHE A 92 5.69 7.59 7.56
N MET A 93 5.44 6.93 6.42
CA MET A 93 5.85 7.44 5.12
C MET A 93 5.12 8.74 4.76
N CYS A 94 3.81 8.82 5.00
CA CYS A 94 3.03 10.04 4.77
C CYS A 94 3.51 11.21 5.63
N SER A 95 3.88 10.98 6.89
CA SER A 95 4.39 12.06 7.76
C SER A 95 5.79 12.51 7.37
N ALA A 96 6.66 11.59 6.95
CA ALA A 96 7.99 11.90 6.43
C ALA A 96 7.92 12.70 5.12
N LEU A 97 7.01 12.33 4.21
CA LEU A 97 6.73 13.08 3.00
C LEU A 97 6.19 14.48 3.32
N TYR A 98 5.23 14.60 4.23
CA TYR A 98 4.70 15.89 4.65
C TYR A 98 5.80 16.80 5.21
N MET A 99 6.66 16.29 6.10
CA MET A 99 7.82 17.01 6.62
C MET A 99 8.75 17.47 5.49
N TYR A 100 9.12 16.58 4.56
CA TYR A 100 9.95 16.92 3.41
C TYR A 100 9.32 18.04 2.56
N TYR A 101 8.04 17.93 2.24
CA TYR A 101 7.32 18.95 1.49
C TYR A 101 7.30 20.30 2.22
N THR A 102 7.08 20.30 3.54
CA THR A 102 7.11 21.54 4.33
C THR A 102 8.51 22.18 4.36
N THR A 103 9.58 21.39 4.36
CA THR A 103 10.95 21.91 4.37
C THR A 103 11.44 22.42 3.02
N THR A 104 10.97 21.87 1.89
CA THR A 104 11.53 22.18 0.56
C THR A 104 10.72 23.23 -0.22
N PHE A 105 9.40 23.31 -0.03
CA PHE A 105 8.53 24.18 -0.85
C PHE A 105 8.07 25.48 -0.17
N TYR A 106 8.23 25.60 1.14
CA TYR A 106 7.85 26.80 1.91
C TYR A 106 9.05 27.68 2.33
N GLN A 107 10.25 27.42 1.80
CA GLN A 107 11.41 28.32 1.86
C GLN A 107 11.62 28.96 0.49
#